data_AF-A0A7Y1VY58-F1
#
_entry.id   AF-A0A7Y1VY58-F1
#
_cell.length_a   1.000
_cell.length_b   1.000
_cell.length_c   1.000
_cell.angle_alpha   90.00
_cell.angle_beta   90.00
_cell.angle_gamma   90.00
#
_symmetry.space_group_name_H-M   'P 1'
#
loop_
_entity.id
_entity.type
_entity.pdbx_description
1 polymer ?
#
loop_
_entity_poly.entity_id
_entity_poly.type
_entity_poly.pdbx_seq_one_letter_code
_entity_poly.pdbx_strand_id
1 'polypeptide(L)'
;FYLSHPNMQVPKTGRIYSINEGNYPYFSTAVKSYVDYCKSIDEETGRPYTARYIGSMIADLHRNFLKGGIYMYPSSSHAPNGKLRLLYECNPMAFLIEQAGGQASDGHQRILDIIPSEVHQRTPLYIGSSDMVETLKNMLRED
;
A
#
# COMPACT_ATOMS: atom_id res chain seq x y z
N PHE A 1 -6.39 26.88 7.44
CA PHE A 1 -7.04 25.67 6.89
C PHE A 1 -8.51 25.98 6.64
N TYR A 2 -9.06 25.55 5.51
CA TYR A 2 -10.52 25.61 5.22
C TYR A 2 -10.97 24.23 4.71
N LEU A 3 -12.26 23.91 4.88
CA LEU A 3 -12.83 22.64 4.45
C LEU A 3 -12.98 22.61 2.92
N SER A 4 -12.12 21.88 2.23
CA SER A 4 -12.18 21.75 0.76
C SER A 4 -12.91 20.49 0.30
N HIS A 5 -12.79 19.38 1.02
CA HIS A 5 -13.36 18.08 0.65
C HIS A 5 -14.01 17.42 1.89
N PRO A 6 -15.31 17.66 2.15
CA PRO A 6 -16.02 16.97 3.22
C PRO A 6 -16.18 15.48 2.90
N ASN A 7 -16.11 14.63 3.93
CA ASN A 7 -16.41 13.20 3.86
C ASN A 7 -15.68 12.45 2.72
N MET A 8 -14.40 12.75 2.54
CA MET A 8 -13.58 12.14 1.50
C MET A 8 -13.62 10.61 1.58
N GLN A 9 -13.86 9.96 0.43
CA GLN A 9 -13.87 8.51 0.26
C GLN A 9 -12.83 8.11 -0.78
N VAL A 10 -12.06 7.07 -0.48
CA VAL A 10 -11.10 6.47 -1.40
C VAL A 10 -11.87 5.58 -2.37
N PRO A 11 -11.57 5.62 -3.69
CA PRO A 11 -12.13 4.65 -4.64
C PRO A 11 -11.78 3.21 -4.25
N LYS A 12 -12.75 2.29 -4.32
CA LYS A 12 -12.54 0.86 -3.96
C LYS A 12 -11.45 0.16 -4.76
N THR A 13 -11.27 0.58 -6.01
CA THR A 13 -10.21 0.13 -6.91
C THR A 13 -9.54 1.32 -7.61
N GLY A 14 -8.45 1.08 -8.33
CA GLY A 14 -7.72 2.09 -9.09
C GLY A 14 -6.82 1.48 -10.14
N ARG A 15 -6.10 2.34 -10.87
CA ARG A 15 -5.13 1.93 -11.91
C ARG A 15 -3.72 2.43 -11.63
N ILE A 16 -3.41 2.73 -10.37
CA ILE A 16 -2.10 3.25 -9.96
C ILE A 16 -1.52 2.32 -8.91
N TYR A 17 -0.27 1.92 -9.11
CA TYR A 17 0.53 1.26 -8.09
C TYR A 17 1.78 2.09 -7.80
N SER A 18 2.18 2.10 -6.54
CA SER A 18 3.29 2.92 -6.03
C SER A 18 4.22 2.07 -5.19
N ILE A 19 5.44 1.89 -5.68
CA ILE A 19 6.49 1.13 -5.01
C ILE A 19 7.85 1.57 -5.53
N ASN A 20 8.88 1.52 -4.69
CA ASN A 20 10.26 1.73 -5.14
C ASN A 20 10.79 0.48 -5.84
N GLU A 21 10.57 0.37 -7.14
CA GLU A 21 11.06 -0.73 -7.97
C GLU A 21 12.60 -0.82 -8.04
N GLY A 22 13.35 0.18 -7.56
CA GLY A 22 14.79 0.03 -7.33
C GLY A 22 15.13 -1.08 -6.32
N ASN A 23 14.17 -1.51 -5.50
CA ASN A 23 14.31 -2.66 -4.59
C ASN A 23 13.78 -3.97 -5.18
N TYR A 24 13.38 -4.01 -6.46
CA TYR A 24 12.79 -5.18 -7.10
C TYR A 24 13.57 -6.48 -6.87
N PRO A 25 14.91 -6.51 -6.99
CA PRO A 25 15.68 -7.74 -6.73
C PRO A 25 15.45 -8.33 -5.32
N TYR A 26 15.17 -7.48 -4.33
CA TYR A 26 15.08 -7.81 -2.91
C TYR A 26 13.65 -8.10 -2.42
N PHE A 27 12.65 -7.98 -3.28
CA PHE A 27 11.26 -8.32 -2.96
C PHE A 27 11.05 -9.83 -2.87
N SER A 28 10.05 -10.24 -2.08
CA SER A 28 9.52 -11.61 -2.09
C SER A 28 8.95 -11.96 -3.47
N THR A 29 8.75 -13.26 -3.71
CA THR A 29 8.17 -13.76 -4.96
C THR A 29 6.77 -13.18 -5.18
N ALA A 30 5.89 -13.20 -4.19
CA ALA A 30 4.53 -12.65 -4.29
C ALA A 30 4.51 -11.15 -4.58
N VAL A 31 5.41 -10.35 -3.99
CA VAL A 31 5.47 -8.91 -4.31
C VAL A 31 5.93 -8.70 -5.75
N LYS A 32 6.91 -9.49 -6.23
CA LYS A 32 7.32 -9.46 -7.64
C LYS A 32 6.16 -9.85 -8.55
N SER A 33 5.45 -10.94 -8.23
CA SER A 33 4.26 -11.39 -8.94
C SER A 33 3.17 -10.32 -9.00
N TYR A 34 2.93 -9.58 -7.92
CA TYR A 34 1.96 -8.47 -7.93
C TYR A 34 2.42 -7.28 -8.78
N VAL A 35 3.71 -6.95 -8.75
CA VAL A 35 4.27 -5.90 -9.63
C VAL A 35 4.16 -6.31 -11.10
N ASP A 36 4.47 -7.57 -11.43
CA ASP A 36 4.33 -8.11 -12.79
C ASP A 36 2.87 -8.20 -13.20
N TYR A 37 1.98 -8.61 -12.29
CA TYR A 37 0.53 -8.53 -12.45
C TYR A 37 0.11 -7.12 -12.83
N CYS A 38 0.54 -6.08 -12.08
CA CYS A 38 0.23 -4.69 -12.40
C CYS A 38 0.70 -4.24 -13.79
N LYS A 39 1.79 -4.81 -14.30
CA LYS A 39 2.39 -4.48 -15.61
C LYS A 39 1.84 -5.31 -16.78
N SER A 40 1.18 -6.43 -16.50
CA SER A 40 0.60 -7.31 -17.52
C SER A 40 -0.45 -6.58 -18.35
N ILE A 41 -0.64 -7.00 -19.61
CA ILE A 41 -1.76 -6.53 -20.43
C ILE A 41 -2.94 -7.43 -20.13
N ASP A 42 -4.04 -6.83 -19.69
CA ASP A 42 -5.30 -7.52 -19.45
C ASP A 42 -6.45 -6.52 -19.57
N GLU A 43 -7.27 -6.71 -20.61
CA GLU A 43 -8.38 -5.83 -20.93
C GLU A 43 -9.52 -5.92 -19.92
N GLU A 44 -9.75 -7.11 -19.33
CA GLU A 44 -10.85 -7.34 -18.39
C GLU A 44 -10.66 -6.52 -17.10
N THR A 45 -9.42 -6.43 -16.63
CA THR A 45 -9.06 -5.70 -15.42
C THR A 45 -8.52 -4.29 -15.68
N GLY A 46 -8.47 -3.87 -16.95
CA GLY A 46 -7.97 -2.57 -17.37
C GLY A 46 -6.48 -2.37 -17.09
N ARG A 47 -5.67 -3.43 -17.16
CA ARG A 47 -4.21 -3.38 -17.03
C ARG A 47 -3.53 -3.18 -18.39
N PRO A 48 -2.33 -2.56 -18.43
CA PRO A 48 -1.42 -2.27 -17.31
C PRO A 48 -1.87 -1.10 -16.43
N TYR A 49 -1.51 -1.18 -15.14
CA TYR A 49 -1.61 -0.08 -14.21
C TYR A 49 -0.44 0.89 -14.38
N THR A 50 -0.66 2.15 -14.00
CA THR A 50 0.33 3.21 -14.07
C THR A 50 1.22 3.20 -12.82
N ALA A 51 2.52 3.03 -13.00
CA ALA A 51 3.49 3.19 -11.93
C ALA A 51 3.65 4.67 -11.54
N ARG A 52 3.51 4.99 -10.26
CA ARG A 52 3.82 6.33 -9.70
C ARG A 52 4.49 6.19 -8.35
N TYR A 53 5.73 6.66 -8.21
CA TYR A 53 6.42 6.67 -6.94
C TYR A 53 7.08 8.03 -6.74
N ILE A 54 6.52 8.83 -5.83
CA ILE A 54 7.05 10.17 -5.52
C ILE A 54 8.24 10.07 -4.57
N GLY A 55 8.27 9.02 -3.73
CA GLY A 55 9.29 8.84 -2.71
C GLY A 55 8.97 9.57 -1.40
N SER A 56 7.76 10.13 -1.29
CA SER A 56 7.20 10.69 -0.06
C SER A 56 5.87 10.00 0.21
N MET A 57 5.81 9.23 1.31
CA MET A 57 4.62 8.44 1.69
C MET A 57 3.35 9.30 1.68
N ILE A 58 3.41 10.50 2.26
CA ILE A 58 2.25 11.40 2.33
C ILE A 58 1.80 11.85 0.94
N ALA A 59 2.73 12.17 0.03
CA ALA A 59 2.38 12.59 -1.32
C ALA A 59 1.78 11.44 -2.14
N ASP A 60 2.34 10.23 -2.00
CA ASP A 60 1.82 9.04 -2.67
C ASP A 60 0.43 8.65 -2.14
N LEU A 61 0.23 8.69 -0.83
CA LEU A 61 -1.06 8.40 -0.21
C LEU A 61 -2.11 9.46 -0.50
N HIS A 62 -1.75 10.75 -0.46
CA HIS A 62 -2.68 11.83 -0.80
C HIS A 62 -3.25 11.68 -2.22
N ARG A 63 -2.43 11.20 -3.16
CA ARG A 63 -2.91 10.82 -4.50
C ARG A 63 -3.89 9.65 -4.43
N ASN A 64 -3.60 8.60 -3.64
CA ASN A 64 -4.50 7.45 -3.50
C ASN A 64 -5.85 7.87 -2.90
N PHE A 65 -5.89 8.80 -1.94
CA PHE A 65 -7.13 9.36 -1.41
C PHE A 65 -8.02 9.97 -2.50
N LEU A 66 -7.42 10.62 -3.50
CA LEU A 66 -8.15 11.31 -4.56
C LEU A 66 -8.46 10.43 -5.78
N LYS A 67 -7.55 9.50 -6.12
CA LYS A 67 -7.57 8.76 -7.40
C LYS A 67 -7.71 7.25 -7.25
N GLY A 68 -7.68 6.74 -6.02
CA GLY A 68 -7.51 5.31 -5.77
C GLY A 68 -6.11 4.84 -6.16
N GLY A 69 -5.90 3.54 -6.04
CA GLY A 69 -4.59 2.91 -6.23
C GLY A 69 -4.03 2.32 -4.94
N ILE A 70 -2.86 1.72 -5.07
CA ILE A 70 -2.15 1.08 -3.96
C ILE A 70 -0.75 1.69 -3.79
N TYR A 71 -0.37 1.92 -2.54
CA TYR A 71 0.99 2.21 -2.13
C TYR A 71 1.56 1.03 -1.37
N MET A 72 2.78 0.64 -1.73
CA MET A 72 3.45 -0.54 -1.22
C MET A 72 4.85 -0.19 -0.74
N TYR A 73 5.13 -0.55 0.50
CA TYR A 73 6.45 -0.53 1.11
C TYR A 73 6.70 -1.90 1.76
N PRO A 74 7.01 -2.93 0.96
CA PRO A 74 7.16 -4.29 1.44
C PRO A 74 8.39 -4.44 2.34
N SER A 75 8.49 -5.58 3.01
CA SER A 75 9.77 -6.08 3.51
C SER A 75 10.74 -6.35 2.36
N SER A 76 12.02 -6.44 2.69
CA SER A 76 13.05 -6.88 1.75
C SER A 76 14.15 -7.65 2.46
N SER A 77 15.03 -8.32 1.70
CA SER A 77 16.18 -9.03 2.27
C SER A 77 17.07 -8.17 3.18
N HIS A 78 17.13 -6.85 2.96
CA HIS A 78 17.90 -5.91 3.78
C HIS A 78 17.06 -5.18 4.84
N ALA A 79 15.73 -5.32 4.81
CA ALA A 79 14.80 -4.72 5.74
C ALA A 79 13.62 -5.70 5.98
N PRO A 80 13.87 -6.80 6.71
CA PRO A 80 12.88 -7.87 6.86
C PRO A 80 11.59 -7.40 7.57
N ASN A 81 11.71 -6.41 8.47
CA ASN A 81 10.57 -5.80 9.16
C ASN A 81 10.05 -4.53 8.46
N GLY A 82 10.37 -4.34 7.18
CA GLY A 82 10.07 -3.09 6.46
C GLY A 82 10.93 -1.90 6.92
N LYS A 83 10.63 -0.71 6.39
CA LYS A 83 11.36 0.53 6.70
C LYS A 83 10.53 1.59 7.42
N LEU A 84 9.21 1.57 7.25
CA LEU A 84 8.30 2.55 7.84
C LEU A 84 8.00 2.21 9.30
N ARG A 85 7.85 3.22 10.14
CA ARG A 85 7.59 3.05 11.57
C ARG A 85 6.10 2.95 11.83
N LEU A 86 5.74 1.95 12.60
CA LEU A 86 4.36 1.62 12.92
C LEU A 86 3.63 2.80 13.56
N LEU A 87 4.19 3.38 14.62
CA LEU A 87 3.46 4.36 15.44
C LEU A 87 3.17 5.70 14.77
N TYR A 88 4.10 6.22 13.97
CA TYR A 88 4.03 7.60 13.47
C TYR A 88 4.15 7.71 11.94
N GLU A 89 4.28 6.59 11.22
CA GLU A 89 4.15 6.56 9.76
C GLU A 89 2.94 5.70 9.37
N CYS A 90 2.91 4.42 9.77
CA CYS A 90 1.87 3.49 9.33
C CYS A 90 0.52 3.72 10.01
N ASN A 91 0.46 3.77 11.34
CA ASN A 91 -0.79 3.90 12.10
C ASN A 91 -1.60 5.16 11.75
N PRO A 92 -0.99 6.37 11.66
CA PRO A 92 -1.75 7.56 11.29
C PRO A 92 -2.36 7.45 9.89
N MET A 93 -1.60 6.90 8.93
CA MET A 93 -2.07 6.74 7.55
C MET A 93 -3.12 5.64 7.42
N ALA A 94 -2.95 4.52 8.13
CA ALA A 94 -3.92 3.44 8.19
C ALA A 94 -5.24 3.91 8.81
N PHE A 95 -5.19 4.73 9.86
CA PHE A 95 -6.41 5.33 10.41
C PHE A 95 -7.13 6.17 9.35
N LEU A 96 -6.44 7.08 8.68
CA LEU A 96 -7.05 7.96 7.68
C LEU A 96 -7.64 7.18 6.49
N ILE A 97 -6.91 6.19 5.95
CA ILE A 97 -7.37 5.45 4.76
C ILE A 97 -8.61 4.62 5.08
N GLU A 98 -8.68 4.01 6.26
CA GLU A 98 -9.79 3.16 6.67
C GLU A 98 -11.05 3.99 6.96
N GLN A 99 -10.89 5.19 7.56
CA GLN A 99 -12.02 6.13 7.68
C GLN A 99 -12.56 6.59 6.31
N ALA A 100 -11.73 6.55 5.28
CA ALA A 100 -12.11 6.86 3.90
C ALA A 100 -12.52 5.60 3.10
N GLY A 101 -12.72 4.44 3.74
CA GLY A 101 -13.19 3.21 3.09
C GLY A 101 -12.12 2.40 2.35
N GLY A 102 -10.85 2.77 2.46
CA GLY A 102 -9.73 1.96 1.97
C GLY A 102 -9.24 0.92 2.99
N GLN A 103 -8.10 0.31 2.71
CA GLN A 103 -7.51 -0.74 3.55
C GLN A 103 -6.02 -0.48 3.79
N ALA A 104 -5.50 -0.89 4.95
CA ALA A 104 -4.08 -0.91 5.28
C ALA A 104 -3.69 -2.24 5.95
N SER A 105 -2.66 -2.90 5.43
CA SER A 105 -2.18 -4.21 5.88
C SER A 105 -0.65 -4.25 5.90
N ASP A 106 -0.05 -5.06 6.77
CA ASP A 106 1.38 -5.41 6.69
C ASP A 106 1.64 -6.59 5.74
N GLY A 107 0.58 -7.14 5.14
CA GLY A 107 0.60 -8.32 4.28
C GLY A 107 -0.07 -9.52 4.95
N HIS A 108 -0.07 -9.58 6.28
CA HIS A 108 -0.61 -10.67 7.08
C HIS A 108 -1.82 -10.23 7.92
N GLN A 109 -1.71 -9.09 8.59
CA GLN A 109 -2.74 -8.52 9.45
C GLN A 109 -2.97 -7.02 9.17
N ARG A 110 -4.09 -6.50 9.66
CA ARG A 110 -4.43 -5.08 9.59
C ARG A 110 -3.46 -4.26 10.42
N ILE A 111 -3.01 -3.13 9.88
CA ILE A 111 -2.00 -2.27 10.54
C ILE A 111 -2.46 -1.82 11.93
N LEU A 112 -3.71 -1.40 12.07
CA LEU A 112 -4.25 -0.90 13.33
C LEU A 112 -4.47 -1.99 14.39
N ASP A 113 -4.37 -3.27 14.02
CA ASP A 113 -4.48 -4.39 14.95
C ASP A 113 -3.09 -4.83 15.48
N ILE A 114 -1.99 -4.26 14.96
CA ILE A 114 -0.64 -4.55 15.44
C ILE A 114 -0.42 -3.88 16.80
N ILE A 115 -0.22 -4.69 17.84
CA ILE A 115 0.21 -4.21 19.16
C ILE A 115 1.72 -3.94 19.10
N PRO A 116 2.16 -2.68 19.28
CA PRO A 116 3.58 -2.32 19.19
C PRO A 116 4.38 -2.88 20.38
N SER A 117 5.57 -3.43 20.11
CA SER A 117 6.53 -3.85 21.13
C SER A 117 7.55 -2.76 21.50
N GLU A 118 7.78 -1.79 20.61
CA GLU A 118 8.71 -0.68 20.81
C GLU A 118 8.25 0.58 20.06
N VAL A 119 8.75 1.75 20.48
CA VAL A 119 8.37 3.06 19.92
C VAL A 119 8.77 3.21 18.45
N HIS A 120 9.89 2.61 18.05
CA HIS A 120 10.45 2.71 16.70
C HIS A 120 10.21 1.45 15.86
N GLN A 121 9.25 0.61 16.25
CA GLN A 121 8.94 -0.64 15.55
C GLN A 121 8.65 -0.34 14.09
N ARG A 122 9.23 -1.13 13.20
CA ARG A 122 8.98 -1.06 11.76
C ARG A 122 8.00 -2.14 11.34
N THR A 123 7.27 -1.85 10.27
CA THR A 123 6.42 -2.84 9.62
C THR A 123 6.38 -2.60 8.10
N PRO A 124 6.22 -3.65 7.28
CA PRO A 124 5.77 -3.50 5.90
C PRO A 124 4.43 -2.78 5.84
N LEU A 125 4.15 -2.12 4.71
CA LEU A 125 2.89 -1.39 4.54
C LEU A 125 2.34 -1.55 3.12
N TYR A 126 1.09 -1.99 3.04
CA TYR A 126 0.29 -2.05 1.83
C TYR A 126 -1.03 -1.33 2.09
N ILE A 127 -1.28 -0.25 1.35
CA ILE A 127 -2.31 0.73 1.73
C ILE A 127 -2.93 1.43 0.52
N GLY A 128 -4.25 1.59 0.52
CA GLY A 128 -4.98 2.31 -0.51
C GLY A 128 -6.36 1.73 -0.77
N SER A 129 -6.73 1.66 -2.05
CA SER A 129 -7.97 1.05 -2.54
C SER A 129 -8.13 -0.39 -2.04
N SER A 130 -9.25 -0.68 -1.39
CA SER A 130 -9.53 -1.97 -0.74
C SER A 130 -9.32 -3.17 -1.66
N ASP A 131 -9.82 -3.10 -2.90
CA ASP A 131 -9.83 -4.25 -3.81
C ASP A 131 -8.41 -4.58 -4.30
N MET A 132 -7.58 -3.54 -4.47
CA MET A 132 -6.18 -3.70 -4.87
C MET A 132 -5.33 -4.26 -3.74
N VAL A 133 -5.57 -3.82 -2.50
CA VAL A 133 -4.87 -4.35 -1.30
C VAL A 133 -5.28 -5.81 -1.07
N GLU A 134 -6.55 -6.16 -1.23
CA GLU A 134 -7.00 -7.55 -1.06
C GLU A 134 -6.43 -8.48 -2.14
N THR A 135 -6.34 -8.03 -3.39
CA THR A 135 -5.68 -8.79 -4.46
C THR A 135 -4.22 -9.09 -4.13
N LEU A 136 -3.47 -8.09 -3.65
CA LEU A 136 -2.10 -8.29 -3.19
C LEU A 136 -2.03 -9.28 -2.02
N LYS A 137 -2.89 -9.12 -1.01
CA LYS A 137 -2.92 -10.01 0.15
C LYS A 137 -3.20 -11.47 -0.24
N ASN A 138 -4.04 -11.71 -1.24
CA ASN A 138 -4.29 -13.06 -1.74
C ASN A 138 -3.02 -13.66 -2.36
N MET A 139 -2.28 -12.89 -3.16
CA MET A 139 -0.99 -13.35 -3.69
C MET A 139 0.06 -13.58 -2.60
N LEU A 140 0.06 -12.76 -1.54
CA LEU A 140 0.97 -12.93 -0.39
C LEU A 140 0.67 -14.19 0.46
N ARG A 141 -0.55 -14.73 0.39
CA ARG A 141 -0.94 -15.97 1.12
C ARG A 141 -0.55 -17.25 0.39
N GLU A 142 -0.27 -17.16 -0.90
CA GLU A 142 0.11 -18.28 -1.77
C GLU A 142 1.64 -18.51 -1.79
N ASP A 143 2.40 -17.59 -1.18
CA ASP A 143 3.86 -17.62 -0.97
C ASP A 143 4.23 -18.35 0.34
#